data_AF-A0AA46AEU2-F1
#
_entry.id   AF-A0AA46AEU2-F1
#
_cell.length_a   1.000
_cell.length_b   1.000
_cell.length_c   1.000
_cell.angle_alpha   90.00
_cell.angle_beta   90.00
_cell.angle_gamma   90.00
#
_symmetry.space_group_name_H-M   'P 1'
#
loop_
_entity.id
_entity.type
_entity.pdbx_description
1 polymer ?
#
loop_
_entity_poly.entity_id
_entity_poly.type
_entity_poly.pdbx_seq_one_letter_code
_entity_poly.pdbx_strand_id
1 'polypeptide(L)'
;MPRNNEFSMKELAQMINTIMGRKVLTEEQLGKIMDGAKEAFDNGGMNAVLEYLMKVTQADVDMGQLQRFADQVQSNPALGLDILQGKQRLPRKK
;
A
#
# COMPACT_ATOMS: atom_id res chain seq x y z
N MET A 1 29.32 0.41 -0.90
CA MET A 1 28.30 1.04 -1.78
C MET A 1 26.96 0.96 -1.07
N PRO A 2 26.20 2.05 -0.91
CA PRO A 2 24.79 1.93 -0.60
C PRO A 2 23.96 2.49 -1.77
N ARG A 3 23.10 1.66 -2.37
CA ARG A 3 21.93 2.16 -3.09
C ARG A 3 20.77 2.07 -2.11
N ASN A 4 20.62 3.11 -1.28
CA ASN A 4 19.37 3.35 -0.59
C ASN A 4 18.34 3.68 -1.66
N ASN A 5 17.55 2.69 -2.04
CA ASN A 5 16.47 2.81 -2.98
C ASN A 5 15.26 3.42 -2.25
N GLU A 6 15.43 4.65 -1.74
CA GLU A 6 14.33 5.42 -1.16
C GLU A 6 13.40 5.83 -2.30
N PHE A 7 12.33 5.06 -2.50
CA PHE A 7 11.23 5.46 -3.36
C PHE A 7 10.68 6.79 -2.87
N SER A 8 10.68 7.81 -3.71
CA SER A 8 10.09 9.09 -3.35
C SER A 8 8.56 9.00 -3.32
N MET A 9 7.92 9.81 -2.48
CA MET A 9 6.44 9.90 -2.42
C MET A 9 5.83 10.20 -3.79
N LYS A 10 6.54 10.98 -4.61
CA LYS A 10 6.17 11.31 -5.98
C LYS A 10 6.12 10.08 -6.88
N GLU A 11 7.17 9.26 -6.85
CA GLU A 11 7.23 8.04 -7.65
C GLU A 11 6.15 7.03 -7.23
N LEU A 12 5.91 6.90 -5.92
CA LEU A 12 4.86 6.03 -5.41
C LEU A 12 3.46 6.51 -5.83
N ALA A 13 3.17 7.80 -5.71
CA ALA A 13 1.91 8.39 -6.17
C ALA A 13 1.72 8.18 -7.69
N GLN A 14 2.77 8.35 -8.49
CA GLN A 14 2.73 8.11 -9.93
C GLN A 14 2.45 6.64 -10.25
N MET A 15 3.12 5.69 -9.60
CA MET A 15 2.86 4.26 -9.80
C MET A 15 1.43 3.87 -9.47
N ILE A 16 0.88 4.33 -8.33
CA ILE A 16 -0.51 4.03 -7.95
C ILE A 16 -1.47 4.60 -9.00
N ASN A 17 -1.26 5.83 -9.45
CA ASN A 17 -2.07 6.44 -10.51
C ASN A 17 -1.99 5.68 -11.84
N THR A 18 -0.81 5.15 -12.19
CA THR A 18 -0.63 4.29 -13.37
C THR A 18 -1.41 2.98 -13.25
N ILE A 19 -1.34 2.30 -12.09
CA ILE A 19 -2.09 1.06 -11.84
C ILE A 19 -3.60 1.31 -11.90
N MET A 20 -4.05 2.44 -11.34
CA MET A 20 -5.46 2.84 -11.32
C MET A 20 -5.96 3.40 -12.67
N GLY A 21 -5.06 3.62 -13.64
CA GLY A 21 -5.38 4.18 -14.95
C GLY A 21 -5.90 5.62 -14.93
N ARG A 22 -5.82 6.31 -13.78
CA ARG A 22 -6.29 7.67 -13.57
C ARG A 22 -5.55 8.32 -12.40
N LYS A 23 -5.48 9.66 -12.40
CA LYS A 23 -4.85 10.41 -11.32
C LYS A 23 -5.75 10.44 -10.08
N VAL A 24 -5.60 9.45 -9.20
CA VAL A 24 -6.37 9.27 -7.96
C VAL A 24 -5.73 9.91 -6.73
N LEU A 25 -4.41 10.08 -6.72
CA LEU A 25 -3.65 10.57 -5.55
C LEU A 25 -2.57 11.58 -5.94
N THR A 26 -2.52 12.70 -5.21
CA THR A 26 -1.38 13.65 -5.22
C THR A 26 -0.35 13.27 -4.16
N GLU A 27 0.86 13.85 -4.25
CA GLU A 27 1.90 13.69 -3.23
C GLU A 27 1.43 14.15 -1.84
N GLU A 28 0.74 15.29 -1.76
CA GLU A 28 0.20 15.82 -0.50
C GLU A 28 -0.88 14.89 0.08
N GLN A 29 -1.77 14.36 -0.76
CA GLN A 29 -2.78 13.38 -0.33
C GLN A 29 -2.12 12.09 0.16
N LEU A 30 -1.10 11.60 -0.54
CA LEU A 30 -0.34 10.43 -0.13
C LEU A 30 0.39 10.67 1.20
N GLY A 31 0.96 11.85 1.41
CA GLY A 31 1.57 12.26 2.68
C GLY A 31 0.59 12.14 3.84
N LYS A 32 -0.62 12.69 3.71
CA LYS A 32 -1.68 12.59 4.74
C LYS A 32 -2.10 11.14 5.02
N ILE A 33 -2.12 10.28 3.99
CA ILE A 33 -2.39 8.85 4.16
C ILE A 33 -1.28 8.18 4.98
N MET A 34 -0.02 8.51 4.70
CA MET A 34 1.13 7.94 5.40
C MET A 34 1.19 8.41 6.86
N ASP A 35 0.89 9.68 7.12
CA ASP A 35 0.84 10.23 8.48
C ASP A 35 -0.26 9.54 9.31
N GLY A 36 -1.46 9.38 8.74
CA GLY A 36 -2.55 8.66 9.41
C GLY A 36 -2.27 7.16 9.59
N ALA A 37 -1.59 6.52 8.64
CA ALA A 37 -1.15 5.14 8.79
C ALA A 37 -0.11 5.00 9.92
N LYS A 38 0.81 5.95 10.05
CA LYS A 38 1.78 5.97 11.15
C LYS A 38 1.10 6.13 12.51
N GLU A 39 0.18 7.07 12.64
CA GLU A 39 -0.60 7.25 13.87
C GLU A 39 -1.43 6.01 14.22
N ALA A 40 -2.03 5.35 13.23
CA ALA A 40 -2.75 4.10 13.44
C ALA A 40 -1.82 2.97 13.92
N PHE A 41 -0.62 2.88 13.34
CA PHE A 41 0.39 1.92 13.77
C PHE A 41 0.82 2.11 15.22
N ASP A 42 1.08 3.36 15.62
CA ASP A 42 1.52 3.68 16.98
C ASP A 42 0.45 3.33 18.04
N ASN A 43 -0.83 3.40 17.67
CA ASN A 43 -1.96 3.15 18.58
C ASN A 43 -2.48 1.70 18.57
N GLY A 44 -2.27 0.94 17.48
CA GLY A 44 -2.91 -0.38 17.32
C GLY A 44 -2.17 -1.37 16.42
N GLY A 45 -0.92 -1.06 16.05
CA GLY A 45 -0.08 -1.92 15.21
C GLY A 45 -0.64 -2.11 13.79
N MET A 46 -0.22 -3.19 13.13
CA MET A 46 -0.52 -3.44 11.71
C MET A 46 -2.02 -3.55 11.41
N ASN A 47 -2.83 -4.11 12.32
CA ASN A 47 -4.28 -4.24 12.09
C ASN A 47 -4.95 -2.86 11.97
N ALA A 48 -4.59 -1.92 12.84
CA ALA A 48 -5.11 -0.55 12.77
C ALA A 48 -4.68 0.17 11.49
N VAL A 49 -3.47 -0.10 10.98
CA VAL A 49 -3.01 0.42 9.67
C VAL A 49 -3.91 -0.09 8.55
N LEU A 50 -4.18 -1.39 8.52
CA LEU A 50 -5.02 -2.01 7.49
C LEU A 50 -6.46 -1.45 7.53
N GLU A 51 -7.04 -1.30 8.72
CA GLU A 51 -8.36 -0.68 8.91
C GLU A 51 -8.40 0.78 8.43
N TYR A 52 -7.37 1.57 8.77
CA TYR A 52 -7.24 2.95 8.31
C TYR A 52 -7.20 3.02 6.78
N LEU A 53 -6.36 2.19 6.15
CA LEU A 53 -6.21 2.17 4.71
C LEU A 53 -7.51 1.74 4.00
N MET A 54 -8.23 0.74 4.55
CA MET A 54 -9.55 0.36 4.03
C MET A 54 -10.55 1.52 4.09
N LYS A 55 -10.60 2.23 5.23
CA LYS A 55 -11.50 3.37 5.41
C LYS A 55 -11.21 4.52 4.45
N VAL A 56 -9.92 4.86 4.26
CA VAL A 56 -9.53 5.98 3.39
C VAL A 56 -9.72 5.65 1.91
N THR A 57 -9.38 4.42 1.51
CA THR A 57 -9.51 4.00 0.11
C THR A 57 -10.93 3.61 -0.27
N GLN A 58 -11.82 3.42 0.71
CA GLN A 58 -13.17 2.85 0.53
C GLN A 58 -13.12 1.53 -0.26
N ALA A 59 -12.03 0.78 -0.12
CA ALA A 59 -11.85 -0.46 -0.85
C ALA A 59 -12.80 -1.53 -0.30
N ASP A 60 -13.58 -2.14 -1.20
CA ASP A 60 -14.39 -3.33 -0.88
C ASP A 60 -13.47 -4.56 -0.84
N VAL A 61 -12.77 -4.71 0.29
CA VAL A 61 -11.83 -5.81 0.55
C VAL A 61 -12.16 -6.47 1.88
N ASP A 62 -11.98 -7.79 1.92
CA ASP A 62 -12.12 -8.56 3.16
C ASP A 62 -10.88 -8.35 4.04
N MET A 63 -11.09 -7.99 5.30
CA MET A 63 -10.00 -7.71 6.25
C MET A 63 -9.10 -8.93 6.46
N GLY A 64 -9.66 -10.14 6.50
CA GLY A 64 -8.88 -11.36 6.63
C GLY A 64 -8.00 -11.66 5.40
N GLN A 65 -8.50 -11.37 4.20
CA GLN A 65 -7.70 -11.43 2.96
C GLN A 65 -6.56 -10.40 2.97
N LEU A 66 -6.86 -9.18 3.41
CA LEU A 66 -5.89 -8.09 3.48
C LEU A 66 -4.77 -8.39 4.50
N GLN A 67 -5.13 -8.90 5.68
CA GLN A 67 -4.16 -9.28 6.71
C GLN A 67 -3.24 -10.41 6.23
N ARG A 68 -3.80 -11.48 5.63
CA ARG A 68 -2.99 -12.57 5.06
C ARG A 68 -2.03 -12.06 3.98
N PHE A 69 -2.48 -11.12 3.15
CA PHE A 69 -1.61 -10.52 2.15
C PHE A 69 -0.50 -9.69 2.80
N ALA A 70 -0.80 -8.90 3.83
CA ALA A 70 0.19 -8.14 4.58
C ALA A 70 1.24 -9.07 5.23
N ASP A 71 0.82 -10.18 5.83
CA ASP A 71 1.71 -11.18 6.41
C ASP A 71 2.63 -11.81 5.34
N GLN A 72 2.09 -12.10 4.15
CA GLN A 72 2.87 -12.60 3.03
C GLN A 72 3.92 -11.59 2.56
N VAL A 73 3.55 -10.32 2.43
CA VAL A 73 4.49 -9.24 2.06
C VAL A 73 5.54 -9.02 3.15
N GLN A 74 5.16 -9.11 4.43
CA GLN A 74 6.12 -9.01 5.54
C GLN A 74 7.13 -10.15 5.49
N SER A 75 6.68 -11.38 5.23
CA SER A 75 7.56 -12.56 5.10
C SER A 75 8.37 -12.57 3.80
N ASN A 76 7.88 -11.91 2.74
CA ASN A 76 8.52 -11.81 1.44
C ASN A 76 8.27 -10.43 0.80
N PRO A 77 9.10 -9.42 1.11
CA PRO A 77 8.94 -8.06 0.58
C PRO A 77 9.01 -7.97 -0.95
N ALA A 78 9.68 -8.92 -1.61
CA ALA A 78 9.77 -8.96 -3.08
C ALA A 78 8.39 -9.13 -3.73
N LEU A 79 7.47 -9.85 -3.09
CA LEU A 79 6.10 -10.03 -3.56
C LEU A 79 5.37 -8.68 -3.73
N GLY A 80 5.50 -7.79 -2.74
CA GLY A 80 4.89 -6.46 -2.81
C GLY A 80 5.50 -5.62 -3.94
N LEU A 81 6.82 -5.67 -4.09
CA LEU A 81 7.53 -4.94 -5.16
C LEU A 81 7.16 -5.45 -6.56
N ASP A 82 7.03 -6.76 -6.74
CA ASP A 82 6.65 -7.35 -8.03
C ASP A 82 5.22 -6.98 -8.43
N ILE A 83 4.30 -6.88 -7.47
CA ILE A 83 2.94 -6.39 -7.71
C ILE A 83 2.95 -4.93 -8.12
N LEU A 84 3.69 -4.09 -7.39
CA LEU A 84 3.81 -2.66 -7.68
C LEU A 84 4.43 -2.43 -9.07
N GLN A 85 5.40 -3.25 -9.47
CA GLN A 85 6.03 -3.21 -10.80
C GLN A 85 5.17 -3.85 -11.90
N GLY A 86 3.98 -4.38 -11.57
CA GLY A 86 3.09 -5.05 -12.53
C GLY A 86 3.61 -6.40 -13.04
N LYS A 87 4.67 -6.93 -12.43
CA LYS A 87 5.24 -8.26 -12.75
C LYS A 87 4.36 -9.40 -12.25
N GLN A 88 3.58 -9.15 -11.20
CA GLN A 88 2.61 -10.09 -10.65
C GLN A 88 1.26 -9.40 -10.47
N ARG A 89 0.17 -10.12 -10.78
CA ARG A 89 -1.20 -9.60 -10.60
C ARG A 89 -1.74 -10.01 -9.24
N LEU A 90 -2.46 -9.09 -8.59
CA LEU A 90 -3.26 -9.41 -7.41
C LEU A 90 -4.28 -10.50 -7.76
N PRO A 91 -4.51 -11.49 -6.89
CA PRO A 91 -5.54 -12.49 -7.11
C PRO A 91 -6.91 -11.80 -7.23
N ARG A 92 -7.52 -11.88 -8.42
CA ARG A 92 -8.88 -11.39 -8.64
C ARG A 92 -9.88 -12.39 -8.04
N LYS A 93 -10.84 -11.91 -7.25
CA LYS A 93 -12.06 -12.70 -6.96
C LYS A 93 -12.68 -13.11 -8.30
N LYS A 94 -12.96 -14.41 -8.46
CA LYS A 94 -13.85 -14.92 -9.52
C LYS A 94 -15.29 -14.67 -9.12
#